data_AF-A0A819V384-F1
#
_entry.id   AF-A0A819V384-F1
#
_cell.length_a   1.000
_cell.length_b   1.000
_cell.length_c   1.000
_cell.angle_alpha   90.00
_cell.angle_beta   90.00
_cell.angle_gamma   90.00
#
_symmetry.space_group_name_H-M   'P 1'
#
loop_
_entity.id
_entity.type
_entity.pdbx_description
1 polymer ?
#
loop_
_entity_poly.entity_id
_entity_poly.type
_entity_poly.pdbx_seq_one_letter_code
_entity_poly.pdbx_strand_id
1 'polypeptide(L)'
;MVDDDLFNVPFKYAVMDSDNVDDCEKRFPHTLFINHSCDPNVGFIEVTKCYALRDIDIGEEITHNYGCVLTENSLQVGIKCQCGSKEKCQQILRMDFYKDPIWRQENEQYCFPYVKKKIQELLYNNETIPKTATIEQQMSMPDASMFWLDVLHGYQLDRS
;
A
#
# COMPACT_ATOMS: atom_id res chain seq x y z
N MET A 1 -23.35 -1.49 -24.15
CA MET A 1 -22.14 -0.72 -24.47
C MET A 1 -21.07 -1.30 -23.60
N VAL A 2 -20.16 -2.03 -24.23
CA VAL A 2 -19.10 -2.83 -23.61
C VAL A 2 -17.81 -2.09 -23.98
N ASP A 3 -17.03 -1.76 -22.96
CA ASP A 3 -15.62 -1.37 -23.00
C ASP A 3 -15.25 -0.04 -23.70
N ASP A 4 -15.43 1.07 -23.00
CA ASP A 4 -14.64 2.32 -23.17
C ASP A 4 -13.70 2.55 -21.96
N ASP A 5 -13.43 1.52 -21.15
CA ASP A 5 -12.45 1.62 -20.08
C ASP A 5 -11.04 1.65 -20.68
N LEU A 6 -10.37 2.78 -20.50
CA LEU A 6 -9.00 3.08 -20.95
C LEU A 6 -7.91 2.15 -20.38
N PHE A 7 -8.27 1.20 -19.51
CA PHE A 7 -7.35 0.40 -18.74
C PHE A 7 -7.66 -1.09 -18.89
N ASN A 8 -6.77 -1.81 -19.57
CA ASN A 8 -6.82 -3.26 -19.67
C ASN A 8 -6.35 -3.87 -18.34
N VAL A 9 -7.21 -3.83 -17.32
CA VAL A 9 -6.95 -4.46 -16.02
C VAL A 9 -7.06 -5.97 -16.22
N PRO A 10 -6.03 -6.77 -15.89
CA PRO A 10 -6.12 -8.22 -16.03
C PRO A 10 -7.33 -8.75 -15.25
N PHE A 11 -8.23 -9.45 -15.95
CA PHE A 11 -9.51 -10.05 -15.53
C PHE A 11 -9.46 -10.91 -14.25
N LYS A 12 -8.29 -11.11 -13.64
CA LYS A 12 -8.05 -11.89 -12.42
C LYS A 12 -8.49 -11.15 -11.13
N TYR A 13 -8.64 -9.83 -11.16
CA TYR A 13 -9.02 -9.03 -9.98
C TYR A 13 -10.44 -8.47 -10.02
N ALA A 14 -11.05 -8.45 -11.21
CA ALA A 14 -12.48 -8.30 -11.35
C ALA A 14 -13.10 -9.69 -11.20
N VAL A 15 -13.29 -10.16 -9.97
CA VAL A 15 -14.39 -11.10 -9.77
C VAL A 15 -15.66 -10.26 -9.87
N MET A 16 -16.08 -9.99 -11.11
CA MET A 16 -17.48 -9.69 -11.35
C MET A 16 -18.22 -10.98 -11.00
N ASP A 17 -18.64 -11.09 -9.74
CA ASP A 17 -19.50 -12.17 -9.22
C ASP A 17 -20.90 -12.14 -9.90
N SER A 18 -21.10 -11.25 -10.87
CA SER A 18 -22.36 -10.93 -11.53
C SER A 18 -22.10 -10.27 -12.89
N ASP A 19 -22.80 -10.71 -13.93
CA ASP A 19 -22.85 -10.05 -15.24
C ASP A 19 -23.68 -8.74 -15.20
N ASN A 20 -24.19 -8.36 -14.02
CA ASN A 20 -25.03 -7.18 -13.79
C ASN A 20 -24.30 -6.15 -12.91
N VAL A 21 -24.03 -4.98 -13.51
CA VAL A 21 -23.41 -3.81 -12.86
C VAL A 21 -24.19 -3.34 -11.63
N ASP A 22 -25.53 -3.36 -11.66
CA ASP A 22 -26.36 -2.96 -10.50
C ASP A 22 -26.16 -3.89 -9.29
N ASP A 23 -25.80 -5.15 -9.52
CA ASP A 23 -25.52 -6.11 -8.44
C ASP A 23 -24.09 -5.94 -7.91
N CYS A 24 -23.14 -5.63 -8.80
CA CYS A 24 -21.79 -5.22 -8.41
C CYS A 24 -21.83 -3.93 -7.59
N GLU A 25 -22.59 -2.90 -7.98
CA GLU A 25 -22.73 -1.64 -7.23
C GLU A 25 -23.37 -1.81 -5.86
N LYS A 26 -24.30 -2.77 -5.71
CA LYS A 26 -24.89 -3.10 -4.40
C LYS A 26 -23.91 -3.82 -3.48
N ARG A 27 -22.94 -4.52 -4.06
CA ARG A 27 -22.03 -5.44 -3.35
C ARG A 27 -20.64 -4.85 -3.13
N PHE A 28 -20.26 -3.88 -3.95
CA PHE A 28 -18.93 -3.27 -4.00
C PHE A 28 -19.06 -1.74 -3.98
N PRO A 29 -18.40 -1.05 -3.04
CA PRO A 29 -18.43 0.41 -3.04
C PRO A 29 -17.80 0.98 -4.33
N HIS A 30 -18.36 2.08 -4.85
CA HIS A 30 -17.91 2.74 -6.08
C HIS A 30 -16.41 3.02 -6.13
N THR A 31 -15.79 3.12 -4.96
CA THR A 31 -14.36 3.31 -4.78
C THR A 31 -13.48 2.17 -5.30
N LEU A 32 -14.05 0.98 -5.51
CA LEU A 32 -13.35 -0.15 -6.12
C LEU A 32 -13.17 -0.02 -7.64
N PHE A 33 -13.85 0.94 -8.27
CA PHE A 33 -13.72 1.26 -9.69
C PHE A 33 -12.83 2.48 -9.95
N ILE A 34 -12.21 3.05 -8.91
CA ILE A 34 -11.30 4.19 -9.07
C ILE A 34 -9.95 3.70 -9.58
N ASN A 35 -9.55 4.20 -10.74
CA ASN A 35 -8.32 3.80 -11.39
C ASN A 35 -7.07 4.35 -10.69
N HIS A 36 -5.95 3.73 -11.01
CA HIS A 36 -4.65 4.16 -10.51
C HIS A 36 -4.11 5.39 -11.26
N SER A 37 -3.60 6.37 -10.51
CA SER A 37 -2.61 7.34 -11.01
C SER A 37 -1.41 7.44 -10.08
N CYS A 38 -0.21 7.59 -10.67
CA CYS A 38 1.00 7.96 -9.93
C CYS A 38 1.00 9.44 -9.52
N ASP A 39 0.12 10.25 -10.12
CA ASP A 39 -0.18 11.63 -9.72
C ASP A 39 -1.70 11.78 -9.50
N PRO A 40 -2.22 11.22 -8.39
CA PRO A 40 -3.66 11.12 -8.16
C PRO A 40 -4.29 12.46 -7.78
N ASN A 41 -5.61 12.55 -7.94
CA ASN A 41 -6.40 13.68 -7.45
C ASN A 41 -7.18 13.38 -6.19
N VAL A 42 -7.30 12.11 -5.77
CA VAL A 42 -7.92 11.72 -4.51
C VAL A 42 -7.04 10.82 -3.65
N GLY A 43 -7.13 11.03 -2.34
CA GLY A 43 -6.61 10.14 -1.29
C GLY A 43 -7.76 9.49 -0.54
N PHE A 44 -7.49 8.41 0.19
CA PHE A 44 -8.53 7.68 0.90
C PHE A 44 -8.40 7.82 2.42
N ILE A 45 -9.53 7.82 3.11
CA ILE A 45 -9.62 7.74 4.59
C ILE A 45 -10.03 6.33 5.01
N GLU A 46 -11.02 5.78 4.32
CA GLU A 46 -11.55 4.42 4.48
C GLU A 46 -12.02 3.93 3.12
N VAL A 47 -12.32 2.63 3.00
CA VAL A 47 -12.69 2.02 1.71
C VAL A 47 -13.79 2.79 0.98
N THR A 48 -14.74 3.38 1.71
CA THR A 48 -15.90 4.09 1.18
C THR A 48 -15.77 5.61 1.13
N LYS A 49 -14.68 6.20 1.64
CA LYS A 49 -14.51 7.67 1.68
C LYS A 49 -13.13 8.10 1.22
N CYS A 50 -13.13 9.05 0.29
CA CYS A 50 -11.95 9.72 -0.22
C CYS A 50 -12.04 11.24 0.01
N TYR A 51 -10.92 11.92 -0.17
CA TYR A 51 -10.79 13.37 -0.14
C TYR A 51 -9.94 13.82 -1.33
N ALA A 52 -10.20 15.04 -1.80
CA ALA A 52 -9.42 15.63 -2.87
C ALA A 52 -8.03 16.04 -2.36
N LEU A 53 -6.99 15.75 -3.15
CA LEU A 53 -5.61 16.16 -2.90
C LEU A 53 -5.29 17.53 -3.51
N ARG A 54 -6.10 17.94 -4.49
CA ARG A 54 -6.06 19.21 -5.21
C ARG A 54 -7.44 19.49 -5.79
N ASP A 55 -7.62 20.67 -6.38
CA ASP A 55 -8.81 20.96 -7.17
C ASP A 55 -8.94 19.98 -8.34
N ILE A 56 -10.19 19.59 -8.65
CA ILE A 56 -10.55 18.60 -9.65
C ILE A 56 -11.48 19.26 -10.66
N ASP A 57 -11.08 19.24 -11.94
CA ASP A 57 -11.85 19.88 -13.01
C ASP A 57 -13.08 19.05 -13.41
N ILE A 58 -14.09 19.71 -13.98
CA ILE A 58 -15.28 19.02 -14.48
C ILE A 58 -14.88 18.07 -15.62
N GLY A 59 -15.20 16.79 -15.45
CA GLY A 59 -14.86 15.74 -16.42
C GLY A 59 -13.47 15.15 -16.24
N GLU A 60 -12.69 15.61 -15.26
CA GLU A 60 -11.43 14.96 -14.89
C GLU A 60 -11.69 13.59 -14.26
N GLU A 61 -10.94 12.57 -14.67
CA GLU A 61 -11.04 11.22 -14.10
C GLU A 61 -10.57 11.21 -12.64
N ILE A 62 -11.38 10.64 -11.74
CA ILE A 62 -11.01 10.45 -10.34
C ILE A 62 -10.02 9.27 -10.24
N THR A 63 -8.84 9.53 -9.66
CA THR A 63 -7.77 8.52 -9.57
C THR A 63 -7.05 8.54 -8.22
N HIS A 64 -6.55 7.38 -7.80
CA HIS A 64 -5.77 7.24 -6.56
C HIS A 64 -4.45 6.48 -6.74
N ASN A 65 -3.54 6.61 -5.79
CA ASN A 65 -2.30 5.83 -5.81
C ASN A 65 -2.52 4.47 -5.13
N TYR A 66 -2.52 3.37 -5.91
CA TYR A 66 -2.72 2.01 -5.38
C TYR A 66 -1.68 1.67 -4.31
N GLY A 67 -0.44 2.16 -4.43
CA GLY A 67 0.61 1.95 -3.43
C GLY A 67 0.33 2.61 -2.08
N CYS A 68 -0.61 3.56 -2.01
CA CYS A 68 -1.05 4.16 -0.75
C CYS A 68 -2.09 3.30 -0.01
N VAL A 69 -2.68 2.30 -0.67
CA VAL A 69 -3.77 1.47 -0.12
C VAL A 69 -3.40 -0.01 -0.04
N LEU A 70 -2.60 -0.49 -1.00
CA LEU A 70 -2.28 -1.89 -1.23
C LEU A 70 -0.76 -2.11 -1.21
N THR A 71 -0.37 -3.36 -0.97
CA THR A 71 1.04 -3.82 -1.07
C THR A 71 1.16 -4.99 -2.04
N GLU A 72 2.39 -5.47 -2.27
CA GLU A 72 2.64 -6.66 -3.09
C GLU A 72 1.96 -7.93 -2.54
N ASN A 73 1.55 -7.93 -1.27
CA ASN A 73 0.78 -9.02 -0.66
C ASN A 73 -0.73 -8.88 -0.87
N SER A 74 -1.20 -7.72 -1.36
CA SER A 74 -2.62 -7.38 -1.49
C SER A 74 -3.07 -7.30 -2.95
N LEU A 75 -2.16 -7.04 -3.89
CA LEU A 75 -2.47 -6.91 -5.32
C LEU A 75 -1.34 -7.50 -6.17
N GLN A 76 -1.64 -7.90 -7.42
CA GLN A 76 -0.58 -8.30 -8.36
C GLN A 76 0.47 -7.22 -8.53
N VAL A 77 1.71 -7.68 -8.61
CA VAL A 77 2.82 -6.88 -9.12
C VAL A 77 2.95 -7.06 -10.62
N GLY A 78 3.58 -6.09 -11.29
CA GLY A 78 3.88 -6.17 -12.72
C GLY A 78 2.78 -5.62 -13.63
N ILE A 79 1.74 -4.99 -13.08
CA ILE A 79 0.69 -4.35 -13.87
C ILE A 79 1.29 -3.14 -14.59
N LYS A 80 1.10 -3.05 -15.91
CA LYS A 80 1.57 -1.91 -16.70
C LYS A 80 0.74 -0.67 -16.34
N CYS A 81 1.38 0.36 -15.83
CA CYS A 81 0.74 1.62 -15.51
C CYS A 81 0.41 2.38 -16.80
N GLN A 82 -0.80 2.91 -16.88
CA GLN A 82 -1.29 3.69 -18.01
C GLN A 82 -1.79 5.08 -17.59
N CYS A 83 -1.46 5.53 -16.38
CA CYS A 83 -2.03 6.76 -15.78
C CYS A 83 -1.75 8.08 -16.51
N GLY A 84 -0.93 8.07 -17.58
CA GLY A 84 -0.64 9.27 -18.37
C GLY A 84 0.26 10.33 -17.71
N SER A 85 0.59 10.19 -16.42
CA SER A 85 1.50 11.13 -15.74
C SER A 85 2.88 11.13 -16.40
N LYS A 86 3.36 12.30 -16.85
CA LYS A 86 4.64 12.40 -17.55
C LYS A 86 5.84 12.25 -16.62
N GLU A 87 5.75 12.83 -15.43
CA GLU A 87 6.89 12.94 -14.51
C GLU A 87 6.86 11.88 -13.41
N LYS A 88 5.67 11.50 -12.93
CA LYS A 88 5.53 10.60 -11.77
C LYS A 88 5.25 9.14 -12.15
N CYS A 89 4.93 8.86 -13.41
CA CYS A 89 4.52 7.51 -13.81
C CYS A 89 5.64 6.47 -13.62
N GLN A 90 5.34 5.49 -12.77
CA GLN A 90 6.25 4.41 -12.41
C GLN A 90 6.40 3.32 -13.49
N GLN A 91 5.64 3.42 -14.60
CA GLN A 91 5.55 2.46 -15.72
C GLN A 91 5.02 1.08 -15.35
N ILE A 92 5.46 0.52 -14.22
CA ILE A 92 5.08 -0.79 -13.70
C ILE A 92 4.71 -0.64 -12.24
N LEU A 93 3.53 -1.14 -11.92
CA LEU A 93 3.00 -1.19 -10.57
C LEU A 93 3.62 -2.36 -9.81
N ARG A 94 4.63 -2.06 -9.00
CA ARG A 94 5.35 -3.05 -8.18
C ARG A 94 4.70 -3.29 -6.82
N MET A 95 3.83 -2.39 -6.38
CA MET A 95 3.13 -2.42 -5.08
C MET A 95 4.04 -2.44 -3.83
N ASP A 96 5.36 -2.39 -4.00
CA ASP A 96 6.35 -2.33 -2.92
C ASP A 96 6.93 -0.91 -2.74
N PHE A 97 6.28 0.10 -3.31
CA PHE A 97 6.74 1.49 -3.34
C PHE A 97 7.02 2.07 -1.96
N TYR A 98 6.29 1.61 -0.93
CA TYR A 98 6.51 2.01 0.46
C TYR A 98 7.92 1.67 0.99
N LYS A 99 8.67 0.80 0.32
CA LYS A 99 10.07 0.48 0.66
C LYS A 99 11.05 1.57 0.19
N ASP A 100 10.69 2.36 -0.81
CA ASP A 100 11.51 3.46 -1.32
C ASP A 100 11.40 4.70 -0.43
N PRO A 101 12.51 5.21 0.16
CA PRO A 101 12.48 6.40 1.00
C PRO A 101 12.02 7.67 0.27
N ILE A 102 12.33 7.82 -1.02
CA ILE A 102 11.93 8.99 -1.81
C ILE A 102 10.42 8.97 -1.99
N TRP A 103 9.88 7.81 -2.35
CA TRP A 103 8.43 7.64 -2.50
C TRP A 103 7.68 7.92 -1.20
N ARG A 104 8.19 7.44 -0.06
CA ARG A 104 7.58 7.69 1.27
C ARG A 104 7.50 9.17 1.61
N GLN A 105 8.56 9.93 1.32
CA GLN A 105 8.61 11.37 1.63
C GLN A 105 7.43 12.13 1.02
N GLU A 106 6.98 11.71 -0.17
CA GLU A 106 5.88 12.35 -0.87
C GLU A 106 4.50 11.74 -0.52
N ASN A 107 4.43 10.42 -0.34
CA ASN A 107 3.17 9.69 -0.34
C ASN A 107 2.70 9.20 1.04
N GLU A 108 3.60 9.02 2.01
CA GLU A 108 3.28 8.35 3.28
C GLU A 108 2.12 9.01 4.03
N GLN A 109 2.03 10.34 3.99
CA GLN A 109 0.94 11.07 4.64
C GLN A 109 -0.45 10.64 4.13
N TYR A 110 -0.56 10.29 2.85
CA TYR A 110 -1.80 9.89 2.18
C TYR A 110 -2.08 8.38 2.29
N CYS A 111 -1.14 7.60 2.84
CA CYS A 111 -1.28 6.16 2.96
C CYS A 111 -2.32 5.73 3.99
N PHE A 112 -2.97 4.61 3.67
CA PHE A 112 -3.83 3.87 4.60
C PHE A 112 -3.08 3.39 5.84
N PRO A 113 -3.78 3.21 6.97
CA PRO A 113 -3.19 2.66 8.19
C PRO A 113 -2.43 1.36 7.96
N TYR A 114 -2.94 0.51 7.05
CA TYR A 114 -2.27 -0.74 6.66
C TYR A 114 -0.87 -0.50 6.06
N VAL A 115 -0.75 0.38 5.06
CA VAL A 115 0.53 0.69 4.42
C VAL A 115 1.45 1.44 5.39
N LYS A 116 0.92 2.37 6.21
CA LYS A 116 1.69 3.05 7.27
C LYS A 116 2.29 2.05 8.27
N LYS A 117 1.53 1.02 8.67
CA LYS A 117 2.03 -0.06 9.51
C LYS A 117 3.18 -0.81 8.84
N LYS A 118 3.09 -1.09 7.52
CA LYS A 118 4.19 -1.72 6.77
C LYS A 118 5.44 -0.85 6.68
N ILE A 119 5.30 0.46 6.58
CA ILE A 119 6.41 1.40 6.66
C ILE A 119 7.07 1.33 8.05
N GLN A 120 6.28 1.37 9.12
CA GLN A 120 6.79 1.28 10.49
C GLN A 120 7.54 -0.04 10.76
N GLU A 121 6.98 -1.17 10.33
CA GLU A 121 7.63 -2.50 10.43
C GLU A 121 8.99 -2.51 9.69
N LEU A 122 9.04 -1.92 8.49
CA LEU A 122 10.28 -1.83 7.71
C LEU A 122 11.34 -0.98 8.42
N LEU A 123 10.96 0.18 8.94
CA LEU A 123 11.89 1.09 9.63
C LEU A 123 12.42 0.46 10.92
N TYR A 124 11.55 -0.16 11.73
CA TYR A 124 11.96 -0.87 12.93
C TYR A 124 12.97 -1.98 12.65
N ASN A 125 12.72 -2.81 11.62
CA ASN A 125 13.62 -3.89 11.24
C ASN A 125 14.99 -3.37 10.74
N ASN A 126 15.01 -2.23 10.05
CA ASN A 126 16.26 -1.62 9.58
C ASN A 126 17.09 -1.01 10.71
N GLU A 127 16.46 -0.60 11.80
CA GLU A 127 17.13 -0.06 13.00
C GLU A 127 17.60 -1.16 13.95
N THR A 128 16.83 -2.25 14.06
CA THR A 128 17.09 -3.33 15.02
C THR A 128 18.01 -4.44 14.51
N ILE A 129 18.14 -4.62 13.20
CA ILE A 129 19.11 -5.56 12.59
C ILE A 129 20.40 -4.80 12.31
N PRO A 130 21.52 -5.08 13.01
CA PRO A 130 22.79 -4.43 12.73
C PRO A 130 23.25 -4.74 11.30
N LYS A 131 23.63 -3.70 10.55
CA LYS A 131 24.23 -3.81 9.18
C LYS A 131 25.52 -4.65 9.13
N THR A 132 26.03 -5.08 10.28
CA THR A 132 27.26 -5.88 10.45
C THR A 132 27.01 -7.37 10.66
N ALA A 133 25.78 -7.88 10.55
CA ALA A 133 25.53 -9.33 10.51
C ALA A 133 25.98 -9.92 9.15
N THR A 134 27.29 -9.88 8.87
CA THR A 134 27.95 -10.62 7.81
C THR A 134 27.88 -12.12 8.12
N ILE A 135 27.06 -12.85 7.36
CA ILE A 135 27.09 -14.27 6.92
C ILE A 135 27.46 -15.40 7.92
N GLU A 136 28.20 -15.19 9.01
CA GLU A 136 28.69 -16.29 9.86
C GLU A 136 27.75 -16.73 10.99
N GLN A 137 26.65 -16.02 11.27
CA GLN A 137 25.77 -16.35 12.40
C GLN A 137 24.55 -17.22 12.04
N GLN A 138 24.52 -17.86 10.87
CA GLN A 138 23.42 -18.74 10.49
C GLN A 138 23.52 -20.17 11.07
N MET A 139 24.42 -20.44 12.01
CA MET A 139 24.57 -21.75 12.67
C MET A 139 24.56 -21.66 14.21
N SER A 140 23.54 -21.04 14.80
CA SER A 140 22.91 -21.57 16.02
C SER A 140 21.71 -20.72 16.40
N MET A 141 20.50 -21.23 16.16
CA MET A 141 19.33 -20.81 16.91
C MET A 141 18.87 -22.02 17.71
N PRO A 142 18.85 -21.96 19.06
CA PRO A 142 18.05 -22.89 19.82
C PRO A 142 16.57 -22.50 19.70
N ASP A 143 15.74 -23.54 19.66
CA ASP A 143 14.28 -23.59 19.48
C ASP A 143 13.49 -22.41 20.10
N ALA A 144 12.66 -21.78 19.28
CA ALA A 144 11.90 -20.57 19.57
C ALA A 144 10.60 -20.87 20.34
N SER A 145 10.71 -21.27 21.61
CA SER A 145 9.53 -21.54 22.45
C SER A 145 9.43 -20.77 23.78
N MET A 146 10.35 -19.85 24.12
CA MET A 146 10.44 -19.33 25.50
C MET A 146 10.67 -17.81 25.68
N PHE A 147 10.26 -16.93 24.75
CA PHE A 147 10.41 -15.46 24.93
C PHE A 147 9.08 -14.68 24.93
N TRP A 148 8.16 -15.05 25.84
CA TRP A 148 6.92 -14.30 26.10
C TRP A 148 6.66 -13.98 27.59
N LEU A 149 7.68 -13.93 28.46
CA LEU A 149 7.45 -13.75 29.91
C LEU A 149 8.28 -12.71 30.69
N ASP A 150 9.14 -11.89 30.06
CA ASP A 150 9.93 -10.89 30.82
C ASP A 150 9.60 -9.42 30.50
N VAL A 151 8.36 -9.15 30.07
CA VAL A 151 7.78 -7.81 30.20
C VAL A 151 7.03 -7.80 31.54
N LEU A 152 7.71 -7.62 32.68
CA LEU A 152 7.07 -7.08 33.91
C LEU A 152 7.97 -6.71 35.11
N HIS A 153 9.29 -6.87 35.12
CA HIS A 153 10.08 -6.46 36.31
C HIS A 153 11.43 -5.84 35.94
N GLY A 154 11.53 -4.50 35.96
CA GLY A 154 12.84 -3.85 35.82
C GLY A 154 12.89 -2.34 35.57
N TYR A 155 12.01 -1.55 36.18
CA TYR A 155 12.25 -0.10 36.31
C TYR A 155 12.14 0.28 37.80
N GLN A 156 13.21 0.03 38.55
CA GLN A 156 13.50 0.78 39.78
C GLN A 156 14.61 1.77 39.45
N LEU A 157 14.26 3.06 39.56
CA LEU A 157 15.17 4.20 39.42
C LEU A 157 16.14 4.20 40.62
N ASP A 158 17.43 4.07 40.34
CA ASP A 158 18.49 4.25 41.33
C ASP A 158 18.74 5.74 41.58
N ARG A 159 18.89 6.07 42.87
CA ARG A 159 19.28 7.39 43.39
C ARG A 159 20.72 7.26 43.89
N SER A 160 21.62 8.07 43.33
CA SER A 160 22.79 8.60 44.04
C SER A 160 23.26 9.89 43.40
#